data_AF-A0A965AC75-F1
#
_entry.id   AF-A0A965AC75-F1
#
_cell.length_a   1.000
_cell.length_b   1.000
_cell.length_c   1.000
_cell.angle_alpha   90.00
_cell.angle_beta   90.00
_cell.angle_gamma   90.00
#
_symmetry.space_group_name_H-M   'P 1'
#
loop_
_entity.id
_entity.type
_entity.pdbx_description
1 polymer ?
#
loop_
_entity_poly.entity_id
_entity_poly.type
_entity_poly.pdbx_seq_one_letter_code
_entity_poly.pdbx_strand_id
1 'polypeptide(L)' 'MNTLVIDKKKYVVVGQREYEKLLEKAALKKNTARKLNLAEGKKLANKLIDKWHTESRHHRDRWF' A
#
# COMPACT_ATOMS: atom_id res chain seq x y z
N MET A 1 13.45 -5.02 -26.53
CA MET A 1 12.17 -5.09 -25.79
C MET A 1 11.09 -5.41 -26.80
N ASN A 2 10.67 -6.68 -26.88
CA ASN A 2 9.71 -7.08 -27.92
C ASN A 2 8.30 -6.70 -27.44
N THR A 3 7.51 -6.05 -28.29
CA THR A 3 6.16 -5.60 -27.94
C THR A 3 5.13 -6.31 -28.81
N LEU A 4 4.11 -6.85 -28.16
CA LEU A 4 2.97 -7.48 -28.81
C LEU A 4 1.76 -6.56 -28.65
N VAL A 5 0.98 -6.40 -29.71
CA VAL A 5 -0.31 -5.70 -29.63
C VAL A 5 -1.41 -6.74 -29.73
N ILE A 6 -2.15 -6.91 -28.64
CA ILE A 6 -3.32 -7.80 -28.58
C ILE A 6 -4.50 -6.93 -28.18
N ASP A 7 -5.59 -6.95 -28.94
CA ASP A 7 -6.81 -6.19 -28.65
C ASP A 7 -6.55 -4.68 -28.39
N LYS A 8 -5.78 -4.04 -29.28
CA LYS A 8 -5.34 -2.63 -29.20
C LYS A 8 -4.54 -2.26 -27.93
N LYS A 9 -4.17 -3.23 -27.08
CA LYS A 9 -3.33 -3.05 -25.89
C LYS A 9 -1.91 -3.51 -26.20
N LYS A 10 -0.93 -2.71 -25.74
CA LYS A 10 0.50 -2.99 -25.89
C LYS A 10 1.00 -3.81 -24.70
N TYR A 11 1.55 -4.98 -24.99
CA TYR A 11 2.18 -5.87 -24.03
C TYR A 11 3.67 -5.95 -24.31
N VAL A 12 4.47 -5.99 -23.25
CA VAL A 12 5.92 -6.19 -23.37
C VAL A 12 6.20 -7.65 -23.04
N VAL A 13 6.83 -8.36 -23.97
CA VAL A 13 7.32 -9.72 -23.72
C VAL A 13 8.69 -9.60 -23.10
N VAL A 14 8.83 -10.18 -21.91
CA VAL A 14 10.08 -10.28 -21.16
C VAL A 14 10.40 -11.73 -20.89
N GLY A 15 11.69 -12.08 -20.89
CA GLY A 15 12.10 -13.43 -20.50
C GLY A 15 11.78 -13.68 -19.02
N GLN A 16 11.53 -14.93 -18.64
CA GLN A 16 11.14 -15.30 -17.27
C GLN A 16 12.11 -14.75 -16.21
N ARG A 17 13.43 -14.83 -16.46
CA ARG A 17 14.46 -14.28 -15.58
C ARG A 17 14.40 -12.76 -15.41
N GLU A 18 13.96 -12.04 -16.45
CA GLU A 18 13.78 -10.58 -16.38
C GLU A 18 12.48 -10.22 -15.67
N TYR A 19 11.43 -11.02 -15.88
CA TYR A 19 10.16 -10.89 -15.16
C TYR A 19 10.34 -11.06 -13.65
N GLU A 20 11.08 -12.08 -13.21
CA GLU A 20 11.39 -12.31 -11.79
C GLU A 20 12.15 -11.13 -11.18
N LYS A 21 13.15 -10.59 -11.88
CA LYS A 21 13.88 -9.38 -11.46
C LYS A 21 12.98 -8.15 -11.36
N LEU A 22 11.99 -8.00 -12.25
CA LEU A 22 11.02 -6.90 -12.19
C LEU A 22 10.08 -7.06 -11.00
N LEU A 23 9.65 -8.29 -10.70
CA LEU A 23 8.85 -8.59 -9.52
C LEU A 23 9.61 -8.28 -8.22
N GLU A 24 10.88 -8.68 -8.11
CA GLU A 24 11.72 -8.35 -6.97
C GLU A 24 11.89 -6.83 -6.81
N LYS A 25 12.17 -6.11 -7.90
CA LYS A 25 12.26 -4.64 -7.87
C LYS A 25 10.95 -3.98 -7.47
N ALA A 26 9.81 -4.50 -7.94
CA ALA A 26 8.50 -4.00 -7.56
C ALA A 26 8.19 -4.26 -6.07
N ALA A 27 8.58 -5.43 -5.56
CA ALA A 27 8.45 -5.77 -4.14
C ALA A 27 9.31 -4.85 -3.25
N LEU A 28 10.53 -4.53 -3.68
CA LEU A 28 11.44 -3.59 -3.00
C LEU A 28 10.92 -2.14 -3.03
N LYS A 29 10.10 -1.78 -4.03
CA LYS A 29 9.43 -0.48 -4.10
C LYS A 29 8.23 -0.35 -3.14
N LYS A 30 7.92 -1.36 -2.32
CA LYS A 30 6.99 -1.17 -1.19
C LYS A 30 7.50 0.01 -0.38
N ASN A 31 6.72 1.09 -0.39
CA ASN A 31 7.03 2.38 0.22
C ASN A 31 7.83 2.16 1.50
N THR A 32 9.09 2.59 1.50
CA THR A 32 9.86 2.73 2.73
C THR A 32 8.96 3.49 3.68
N ALA A 33 8.52 2.84 4.76
CA ALA A 33 7.62 3.45 5.71
C ALA A 33 8.23 4.79 6.10
N ARG A 34 7.53 5.90 5.82
CA ARG A 34 8.06 7.25 6.02
C ARG A 34 8.49 7.32 7.48
N LYS A 35 9.79 7.50 7.75
CA LYS A 35 10.29 7.69 9.10
C LYS A 35 9.66 8.98 9.62
N LEU A 36 8.62 8.83 10.44
CA LEU A 36 7.96 9.97 11.08
C LEU A 36 8.92 10.53 12.12
N ASN A 37 8.99 11.85 12.21
CA ASN A 37 9.64 12.46 13.37
C ASN A 37 8.77 12.22 14.63
N LEU A 38 9.33 12.46 15.81
CA LEU A 38 8.65 12.18 17.08
C LEU A 38 7.28 12.90 17.20
N ALA A 39 7.20 14.13 16.71
CA ALA A 39 5.98 14.94 16.78
C ALA A 39 4.89 14.42 15.84
N GLU A 40 5.26 14.06 14.60
CA GLU A 40 4.38 13.45 13.62
C GLU A 40 3.87 12.09 14.08
N GLY A 41 4.73 11.27 14.69
CA GLY A 41 4.37 9.98 15.26
C GLY A 41 3.34 10.12 16.38
N LYS A 42 3.54 11.05 17.33
CA LYS A 42 2.60 11.33 18.43
C LYS A 42 1.23 11.79 17.90
N LYS A 43 1.23 12.70 16.91
CA LYS A 43 -0.01 13.19 16.30
C LYS A 43 -0.78 12.06 15.60
N LEU A 44 -0.08 11.19 14.87
CA LEU A 44 -0.70 10.06 14.21
C LEU A 44 -1.27 9.05 15.21
N ALA A 45 -0.53 8.73 16.27
CA ALA A 45 -0.96 7.82 17.33
C ALA A 45 -2.25 8.30 18.01
N ASN A 46 -2.30 9.57 18.41
CA ASN A 46 -3.48 10.15 19.04
C ASN A 46 -4.70 10.12 18.10
N LYS A 47 -4.51 10.42 16.81
CA LYS A 47 -5.58 10.33 15.81
C LYS A 47 -6.16 8.92 15.68
N LEU A 48 -5.29 7.89 15.76
CA LEU A 48 -5.72 6.50 15.72
C LEU A 48 -6.49 6.10 16.98
N ILE A 49 -6.03 6.55 18.15
CA ILE A 49 -6.72 6.35 19.43
C ILE A 49 -8.11 7.00 19.39
N ASP A 50 -8.22 8.24 18.92
CA ASP A 50 -9.50 8.95 18.81
C ASP A 50 -10.47 8.24 17.85
N LYS A 51 -9.95 7.73 16.72
CA LYS A 51 -10.75 6.96 15.75
C LYS A 51 -11.28 5.68 16.39
N TRP A 52 -10.41 4.92 17.05
CA TRP A 52 -10.78 3.70 17.75
C TRP A 52 -11.83 3.95 18.85
N HIS A 53 -11.65 5.01 19.62
CA HIS A 53 -12.60 5.40 20.65
C HIS A 53 -13.98 5.74 20.06
N THR A 54 -14.01 6.47 18.95
CA THR A 54 -15.25 6.81 18.24
C THR A 54 -15.95 5.58 17.67
N GLU A 55 -15.19 4.69 17.04
CA GLU A 55 -15.70 3.43 16.47
C GLU A 55 -16.23 2.49 17.57
N SER A 56 -15.54 2.42 18.71
CA SER A 56 -15.97 1.62 19.88
C SER A 56 -17.19 2.21 20.59
N ARG A 57 -17.40 3.52 20.51
CA ARG A 57 -18.61 4.18 21.00
C ARG A 57 -19.78 3.89 20.05
N HIS A 58 -19.60 4.09 18.74
CA HIS A 58 -20.60 3.75 17.73
C HIS A 58 -21.01 2.28 17.73
N HIS A 59 -20.05 1.38 17.99
CA HIS A 59 -20.37 -0.05 18.09
C HIS A 59 -21.11 -0.37 19.39
N ARG A 60 -20.85 0.32 20.51
CA ARG A 60 -21.66 0.15 21.74
C ARG A 60 -23.08 0.66 21.56
N ASP A 61 -23.27 1.80 20.91
CA ASP A 61 -24.58 2.42 20.70
C ASP A 61 -25.46 1.66 19.68
N ARG A 62 -24.90 0.70 18.93
CA ARG A 62 -25.63 -0.12 17.95
C ARG A 62 -26.20 -1.42 18.53
N TRP A 63 -25.79 -1.80 19.74
CA TRP A 63 -26.22 -3.03 20.43
C TRP A 63 -27.08 -2.76 21.68
N PHE A 64 -27.51 -1.50 21.88
CA PHE A 64 -28.51 -1.07 22.86
C PHE A 64 -29.70 -0.42 22.16
#